data_AF-A0A955H420-F1
#
_entry.id   AF-A0A955H420-F1
#
_cell.length_a   1.000
_cell.length_b   1.000
_cell.length_c   1.000
_cell.angle_alpha   90.00
_cell.angle_beta   90.00
_cell.angle_gamma   90.00
#
_symmetry.space_group_name_H-M   'P 1'
#
loop_
_entity.id
_entity.type
_entity.pdbx_description
1 polymer ?
#
loop_
_entity_poly.entity_id
_entity_poly.type
_entity_poly.pdbx_seq_one_letter_code
_entity_poly.pdbx_strand_id
1 'polypeptide(L)'
;RLEEKNYIVATIHRAENTDKKEILEKILNILCDVSKINQVVFPLHPGTRKLISNYGLGKYLESLVVIEPVGYIDFMKLVLGAKGVVTDSGGIQEETSHLRIPCCTLRDNTERPVTLTLGTNKLFPIESMKSDEIINHLTKTDFNPKTIPFWDNQVSKRILDLL
;
A
#
# COMPACT_ATOMS: atom_id res chain seq x y z
N ARG A 1 -1.73 2.79 21.04
CA ARG A 1 -0.69 1.82 20.61
C ARG A 1 -1.38 0.88 19.63
N LEU A 2 -0.91 0.80 18.38
CA LEU A 2 -1.45 -0.16 17.41
C LEU A 2 -0.95 -1.56 17.78
N GLU A 3 -1.82 -2.55 17.76
CA GLU A 3 -1.42 -3.95 17.95
C GLU A 3 -0.75 -4.47 16.67
N GLU A 4 0.37 -5.18 16.81
CA GLU A 4 1.09 -5.74 15.67
C GLU A 4 0.20 -6.71 14.88
N LYS A 5 0.32 -6.65 13.54
CA LYS A 5 -0.38 -7.52 12.58
C LYS A 5 -1.91 -7.46 12.62
N ASN A 6 -2.50 -6.41 13.22
CA ASN A 6 -3.96 -6.24 13.29
C ASN A 6 -4.52 -5.09 12.42
N TYR A 7 -3.66 -4.32 11.74
CA TYR A 7 -4.07 -3.19 10.89
C TYR A 7 -3.45 -3.23 9.50
N ILE A 8 -4.09 -2.52 8.58
CA ILE A 8 -3.62 -2.26 7.21
C ILE A 8 -3.08 -0.83 7.14
N VAL A 9 -2.00 -0.63 6.41
CA VAL A 9 -1.51 0.71 6.08
C VAL A 9 -1.94 1.04 4.65
N ALA A 10 -2.53 2.22 4.45
CA ALA A 10 -2.88 2.74 3.15
C ALA A 10 -1.99 3.95 2.79
N THR A 11 -1.55 4.05 1.54
CA THR A 11 -0.88 5.25 1.01
C THR A 11 -1.27 5.47 -0.45
N ILE A 12 -1.93 6.59 -0.75
CA ILE A 12 -2.42 6.93 -2.09
C ILE A 12 -2.06 8.39 -2.39
N HIS A 13 -1.26 8.60 -3.43
CA HIS A 13 -0.76 9.93 -3.80
C HIS A 13 -0.48 10.13 -5.29
N ARG A 14 -0.63 9.11 -6.13
CA ARG A 14 -0.44 9.28 -7.58
C ARG A 14 -1.60 10.06 -8.17
N ALA A 15 -1.28 11.02 -9.03
CA ALA A 15 -2.24 11.85 -9.76
C ALA A 15 -3.31 11.00 -10.48
N GLU A 16 -2.91 9.88 -11.10
CA GLU A 16 -3.83 8.94 -11.77
C GLU A 16 -4.93 8.39 -10.84
N ASN A 17 -4.66 8.33 -9.54
CA ASN A 17 -5.56 7.84 -8.50
C ASN A 17 -6.28 8.95 -7.73
N THR A 18 -5.81 10.20 -7.79
CA THR A 18 -6.35 11.31 -6.97
C THR A 18 -7.06 12.40 -7.78
N ASP A 19 -6.67 12.64 -9.03
CA ASP A 19 -7.08 13.83 -9.80
C ASP A 19 -8.48 13.70 -10.42
N LYS A 20 -9.05 12.49 -10.44
CA LYS A 20 -10.42 12.24 -10.87
C LYS A 20 -11.27 11.82 -9.68
N LYS A 21 -12.39 12.52 -9.47
CA LYS A 21 -13.30 12.29 -8.35
C LYS A 21 -13.75 10.83 -8.30
N GLU A 22 -14.16 10.27 -9.43
CA GLU A 22 -14.74 8.93 -9.53
C GLU A 22 -13.72 7.85 -9.13
N ILE A 23 -12.45 8.03 -9.52
CA ILE A 23 -11.37 7.11 -9.17
C ILE A 23 -11.07 7.20 -7.67
N LEU A 24 -10.89 8.41 -7.15
CA LEU A 24 -10.58 8.61 -5.74
C LEU A 24 -11.72 8.13 -4.84
N GLU A 25 -12.97 8.39 -5.21
CA GLU A 25 -14.17 7.87 -4.52
C GLU A 25 -14.19 6.34 -4.50
N LYS A 26 -13.88 5.69 -5.63
CA LYS A 26 -13.80 4.23 -5.71
C LYS A 26 -12.71 3.67 -4.80
N ILE A 27 -11.51 4.26 -4.81
CA ILE A 27 -10.40 3.86 -3.92
C ILE A 27 -10.80 4.02 -2.46
N LEU A 28 -11.38 5.16 -2.08
CA LEU A 28 -11.82 5.40 -0.71
C LEU A 28 -12.89 4.40 -0.28
N ASN A 29 -13.84 4.06 -1.16
CA ASN A 29 -14.85 3.05 -0.88
C ASN A 29 -14.24 1.67 -0.64
N ILE A 30 -13.23 1.27 -1.43
CA ILE A 30 -12.46 0.03 -1.18
C ILE A 30 -11.80 0.07 0.20
N LEU A 31 -11.17 1.20 0.58
CA LEU A 31 -10.55 1.33 1.89
C LEU A 31 -11.57 1.23 3.03
N CYS A 32 -12.77 1.79 2.86
CA CYS A 32 -13.88 1.63 3.80
C CYS A 32 -14.35 0.18 3.92
N ASP A 33 -14.37 -0.57 2.81
CA ASP A 33 -14.71 -1.99 2.86
C ASP A 33 -13.64 -2.81 3.58
N VAL A 34 -12.35 -2.55 3.30
CA VAL A 34 -11.23 -3.16 4.03
C VAL A 34 -11.32 -2.81 5.53
N SER A 35 -11.71 -1.58 5.86
CA SER A 35 -11.82 -1.11 7.25
C SER A 35 -12.89 -1.83 8.08
N LYS A 36 -13.86 -2.50 7.43
CA LYS A 36 -14.84 -3.36 8.10
C LYS A 36 -14.23 -4.65 8.67
N ILE A 37 -13.09 -5.09 8.12
CA ILE A 37 -12.42 -6.34 8.51
C ILE A 37 -11.16 -6.07 9.33
N ASN A 38 -10.35 -5.07 8.93
CA ASN A 38 -9.13 -4.68 9.63
C ASN A 38 -9.03 -3.16 9.70
N GLN A 39 -8.61 -2.60 10.84
CA GLN A 39 -8.38 -1.16 10.97
C GLN A 39 -7.43 -0.67 9.86
N VAL A 40 -7.81 0.39 9.15
CA VAL A 40 -6.98 1.00 8.10
C VAL A 40 -6.37 2.29 8.63
N VAL A 41 -5.04 2.34 8.70
CA VAL A 41 -4.27 3.53 9.03
C VAL A 41 -3.87 4.21 7.73
N PHE A 42 -4.27 5.46 7.56
CA PHE A 42 -4.05 6.22 6.33
C PHE A 42 -3.30 7.53 6.64
N PRO A 43 -1.96 7.55 6.55
CA PRO A 43 -1.18 8.78 6.55
C PRO A 43 -1.55 9.61 5.30
N LEU A 44 -2.37 10.64 5.50
CA LEU A 44 -3.02 11.33 4.40
C LEU A 44 -2.22 12.56 3.97
N HIS A 45 -1.65 12.51 2.78
CA HIS A 45 -0.90 13.64 2.21
C HIS A 45 -1.80 14.89 2.05
N PRO A 46 -1.32 16.12 2.32
CA PRO A 46 -2.12 17.34 2.24
C PRO A 46 -2.75 17.56 0.85
N GLY A 47 -2.02 17.17 -0.21
CA GLY A 47 -2.54 17.20 -1.59
C GLY A 47 -3.80 16.33 -1.76
N THR A 48 -3.72 15.07 -1.35
CA THR A 48 -4.87 14.14 -1.38
C THR A 48 -5.99 14.63 -0.46
N ARG A 49 -5.67 15.11 0.75
CA ARG A 49 -6.66 15.68 1.69
C ARG A 49 -7.47 16.82 1.07
N LYS A 50 -6.79 17.74 0.36
CA LYS A 50 -7.44 18.86 -0.33
C LYS A 50 -8.39 18.37 -1.42
N LEU A 51 -7.98 17.39 -2.23
CA LEU A 51 -8.82 16.80 -3.28
C LEU A 51 -10.06 16.11 -2.70
N ILE A 52 -9.91 15.34 -1.62
CA ILE A 52 -11.03 14.71 -0.91
C ILE A 52 -12.04 15.76 -0.44
N SER A 53 -11.56 16.87 0.13
CA SER A 53 -12.43 17.97 0.56
C SER A 53 -13.14 18.64 -0.63
N ASN A 54 -12.39 18.96 -1.69
CA ASN A 54 -12.93 19.60 -2.90
C ASN A 54 -14.01 18.75 -3.60
N TYR A 55 -13.85 17.43 -3.60
CA TYR A 55 -14.82 16.52 -4.21
C TYR A 55 -16.00 16.15 -3.31
N GLY A 56 -16.02 16.60 -2.05
CA GLY A 56 -17.06 16.28 -1.07
C GLY A 56 -16.99 14.84 -0.57
N LEU A 57 -15.80 14.24 -0.55
CA LEU A 57 -15.57 12.82 -0.19
C LEU A 57 -15.19 12.64 1.29
N GLY A 58 -15.37 13.65 2.14
CA GLY A 58 -14.96 13.62 3.55
C GLY A 58 -15.58 12.46 4.35
N LYS A 59 -16.81 12.05 4.03
CA LYS A 59 -17.54 10.95 4.71
C LYS A 59 -16.75 9.62 4.73
N TYR A 60 -15.93 9.37 3.71
CA TYR A 60 -15.15 8.12 3.62
C TYR A 60 -14.01 8.07 4.65
N LEU A 61 -13.56 9.23 5.14
CA LEU A 61 -12.48 9.29 6.13
C LEU A 61 -12.94 8.89 7.53
N GLU A 62 -14.24 8.91 7.81
CA GLU A 62 -14.81 8.61 9.13
C GLU A 62 -14.58 7.14 9.55
N SER A 63 -14.48 6.22 8.58
CA SER A 63 -14.21 4.81 8.84
C SER A 63 -12.72 4.46 8.90
N LEU A 64 -11.83 5.44 8.67
CA LEU A 64 -10.39 5.26 8.56
C LEU A 64 -9.67 5.93 9.72
N VAL A 65 -8.53 5.38 10.13
CA VAL A 65 -7.62 6.06 11.05
C VAL A 65 -6.72 6.98 10.23
N VAL A 66 -7.21 8.19 9.99
CA VAL A 66 -6.45 9.21 9.27
C VAL A 66 -5.43 9.85 10.20
N ILE A 67 -4.16 9.83 9.79
CA ILE A 67 -3.08 10.51 10.51
C ILE A 67 -2.38 11.51 9.59
N GLU A 68 -1.65 12.45 10.19
CA GLU A 68 -0.77 13.33 9.42
C GLU A 68 0.36 12.53 8.77
N PRO A 69 0.90 12.98 7.61
CA PRO A 69 2.05 12.35 7.01
C PRO A 69 3.20 12.25 8.00
N VAL A 70 3.83 11.09 8.05
CA VAL A 70 4.96 10.81 8.92
C VAL A 70 6.25 10.73 8.11
N GLY A 71 7.38 10.95 8.78
CA GLY A 71 8.70 10.75 8.16
C GLY A 71 8.91 9.29 7.76
N TYR A 72 9.82 9.06 6.82
CA TYR A 72 10.08 7.73 6.25
C TYR A 72 10.30 6.64 7.29
N ILE A 73 11.13 6.91 8.31
CA ILE A 73 11.44 5.93 9.37
C ILE A 73 10.18 5.53 10.15
N ASP A 74 9.34 6.49 10.51
CA ASP A 74 8.11 6.21 11.25
C ASP A 74 7.06 5.54 10.37
N PHE A 75 7.01 5.90 9.07
CA PHE A 75 6.20 5.19 8.10
C PHE A 75 6.60 3.72 7.98
N MET A 76 7.90 3.43 7.89
CA MET A 76 8.39 2.05 7.80
C MET A 76 8.14 1.26 9.08
N LYS A 77 8.14 1.90 10.26
CA LYS A 77 7.68 1.24 11.50
C LYS A 77 6.20 0.84 11.43
N LEU A 78 5.34 1.70 10.87
CA LEU A 78 3.92 1.37 10.64
C LEU A 78 3.79 0.20 9.66
N VAL A 79 4.52 0.24 8.53
CA VAL A 79 4.51 -0.84 7.55
C VAL A 79 4.98 -2.16 8.17
N LEU A 80 6.08 -2.16 8.92
CA LEU A 80 6.64 -3.37 9.54
C LEU A 80 5.63 -4.04 10.50
N GLY A 81 4.91 -3.23 11.28
CA GLY A 81 3.86 -3.68 12.19
C GLY A 81 2.54 -4.03 11.50
N ALA A 82 2.35 -3.67 10.23
CA ALA A 82 1.10 -3.90 9.51
C ALA A 82 0.90 -5.37 9.13
N LYS A 83 -0.37 -5.77 9.03
CA LYS A 83 -0.80 -7.04 8.45
C LYS A 83 -0.59 -7.06 6.94
N GLY A 84 -0.77 -5.91 6.28
CA GLY A 84 -0.54 -5.70 4.87
C GLY A 84 -0.66 -4.23 4.49
N VAL A 85 -0.38 -3.93 3.23
CA VAL A 85 -0.35 -2.56 2.72
C VAL A 85 -1.22 -2.44 1.46
N VAL A 86 -1.96 -1.34 1.35
CA VAL A 86 -2.65 -0.91 0.13
C VAL A 86 -1.95 0.36 -0.37
N THR A 87 -1.45 0.36 -1.59
CA THR A 87 -0.54 1.42 -2.06
C THR A 87 -0.69 1.72 -3.55
N ASP A 88 -0.21 2.89 -3.97
CA ASP A 88 0.14 3.20 -5.36
C ASP A 88 1.64 3.55 -5.54
N SER A 89 2.42 3.46 -4.46
CA SER A 89 3.86 3.75 -4.45
C SER A 89 4.66 2.61 -5.07
N GLY A 90 5.61 2.95 -5.94
CA GLY A 90 6.58 1.98 -6.50
C GLY A 90 7.57 1.48 -5.44
N GLY A 91 8.14 2.39 -4.64
CA GLY A 91 9.11 2.04 -3.60
C GLY A 91 8.52 1.13 -2.54
N ILE A 92 7.26 1.35 -2.16
CA ILE A 92 6.59 0.50 -1.16
C ILE A 92 6.39 -0.92 -1.66
N GLN A 93 6.18 -1.13 -2.97
CA GLN A 93 6.09 -2.49 -3.52
C GLN A 93 7.40 -3.26 -3.30
N GLU A 94 8.54 -2.59 -3.43
CA GLU A 94 9.86 -3.16 -3.20
C GLU A 94 10.08 -3.40 -1.70
N GLU A 95 9.83 -2.40 -0.87
CA GLU A 95 10.02 -2.48 0.58
C GLU A 95 9.16 -3.57 1.22
N THR A 96 7.88 -3.66 0.87
CA THR A 96 7.00 -4.72 1.38
C THR A 96 7.41 -6.10 0.89
N SER A 97 7.90 -6.22 -0.35
CA SER A 97 8.39 -7.48 -0.89
C SER A 97 9.64 -7.96 -0.17
N HIS A 98 10.58 -7.04 0.11
CA HIS A 98 11.78 -7.32 0.90
C HIS A 98 11.42 -7.73 2.33
N LEU A 99 10.47 -7.03 2.95
CA LEU A 99 10.00 -7.27 4.32
C LEU A 99 8.98 -8.41 4.45
N ARG A 100 8.63 -9.07 3.35
CA ARG A 100 7.63 -10.16 3.29
C ARG A 100 6.24 -9.77 3.81
N ILE A 101 5.83 -8.53 3.56
CA ILE A 101 4.51 -7.99 3.95
C ILE A 101 3.58 -8.00 2.73
N PRO A 102 2.36 -8.57 2.82
CA PRO A 102 1.40 -8.53 1.72
C PRO A 102 1.13 -7.11 1.21
N CYS A 103 1.16 -6.95 -0.11
CA CYS A 103 0.99 -5.65 -0.75
C CYS A 103 -0.07 -5.72 -1.87
N CYS A 104 -1.04 -4.80 -1.81
CA CYS A 104 -2.05 -4.57 -2.83
C CYS A 104 -1.75 -3.24 -3.51
N THR A 105 -1.33 -3.28 -4.77
CA THR A 105 -1.05 -2.07 -5.54
C THR A 105 -2.26 -1.67 -6.38
N LEU A 106 -2.82 -0.48 -6.13
CA LEU A 106 -3.98 0.06 -6.86
C LEU A 106 -3.52 0.75 -8.15
N ARG A 107 -2.99 -0.03 -9.10
CA ARG A 107 -2.51 0.42 -10.41
C ARG A 107 -2.76 -0.64 -11.47
N ASP A 108 -2.85 -0.22 -12.72
CA ASP A 108 -2.99 -1.13 -13.87
C ASP A 108 -1.67 -1.82 -14.25
N ASN A 109 -0.53 -1.20 -13.92
CA ASN A 109 0.80 -1.70 -14.23
C ASN A 109 1.81 -1.30 -13.14
N THR A 110 2.97 -1.94 -13.17
CA THR A 110 4.10 -1.60 -12.30
C THR A 110 5.43 -1.74 -13.03
N GLU A 111 6.33 -0.82 -12.75
CA GLU A 111 7.74 -0.85 -13.09
C GLU A 111 8.55 -1.88 -12.26
N ARG A 112 7.90 -2.59 -11.33
CA ARG A 112 8.50 -3.57 -10.41
C ARG A 112 7.92 -4.99 -10.60
N PRO A 113 7.98 -5.60 -11.80
CA PRO A 113 7.33 -6.89 -12.07
C PRO A 113 7.81 -8.03 -11.15
N VAL A 114 9.06 -7.96 -10.66
CA VAL A 114 9.61 -8.93 -9.71
C VAL A 114 8.84 -9.01 -8.39
N THR A 115 8.22 -7.90 -7.97
CA THR A 115 7.39 -7.85 -6.76
C THR A 115 6.10 -8.65 -6.92
N LEU A 116 5.63 -8.85 -8.17
CA LEU A 116 4.45 -9.64 -8.50
C LEU A 116 4.77 -11.13 -8.64
N THR A 117 5.90 -11.45 -9.28
CA THR A 117 6.25 -12.83 -9.63
C THR A 117 6.97 -13.56 -8.50
N LEU A 118 7.78 -12.85 -7.71
CA LEU A 118 8.56 -13.40 -6.61
C LEU A 118 8.20 -12.77 -5.26
N GLY A 119 7.85 -11.48 -5.26
CA GLY A 119 7.58 -10.71 -4.06
C GLY A 119 6.18 -10.91 -3.47
N THR A 120 5.72 -9.88 -2.75
CA THR A 120 4.46 -9.92 -1.99
C THR A 120 3.30 -9.19 -2.65
N ASN A 121 3.57 -8.57 -3.80
CA ASN A 121 2.71 -7.60 -4.40
C ASN A 121 1.70 -8.24 -5.36
N LYS A 122 0.49 -7.66 -5.42
CA LYS A 122 -0.50 -7.96 -6.44
C LYS A 122 -1.09 -6.65 -6.96
N LEU A 123 -1.25 -6.55 -8.28
CA LEU A 123 -1.92 -5.42 -8.92
C LEU A 123 -3.44 -5.57 -8.80
N PHE A 124 -4.10 -4.46 -8.51
CA PHE A 124 -5.54 -4.29 -8.50
C PHE A 124 -5.88 -3.10 -9.40
N PRO A 125 -6.14 -3.34 -10.70
CA PRO A 125 -6.52 -2.31 -11.65
C PRO A 125 -7.76 -1.55 -11.17
N ILE A 126 -7.76 -0.22 -11.29
CA ILE A 126 -8.80 0.63 -10.71
C ILE A 126 -10.18 0.25 -11.24
N GLU A 127 -10.30 -0.09 -12.52
CA GLU A 127 -11.58 -0.42 -13.14
C GLU A 127 -12.18 -1.73 -12.63
N SER A 128 -11.35 -2.75 -12.39
CA SER A 128 -11.79 -4.10 -12.03
C SER A 128 -11.59 -4.47 -10.56
N MET A 129 -10.99 -3.59 -9.74
CA MET A 129 -10.72 -3.87 -8.33
C MET A 129 -12.00 -4.17 -7.56
N LYS A 130 -11.92 -5.19 -6.69
CA LYS A 130 -12.98 -5.64 -5.81
C LYS A 130 -12.45 -5.76 -4.38
N SER A 131 -13.22 -5.27 -3.41
CA SER A 131 -12.86 -5.28 -2.00
C SER A 131 -12.52 -6.69 -1.51
N ASP A 132 -13.32 -7.69 -1.90
CA ASP A 132 -13.11 -9.08 -1.47
C ASP A 132 -11.77 -9.64 -1.93
N GLU A 133 -11.31 -9.33 -3.15
CA GLU A 133 -10.02 -9.80 -3.64
C GLU A 133 -8.85 -9.16 -2.91
N ILE A 134 -8.99 -7.88 -2.55
CA ILE A 134 -7.99 -7.13 -1.76
C ILE A 134 -7.95 -7.70 -0.34
N ILE A 135 -9.11 -7.88 0.30
CA ILE A 135 -9.23 -8.46 1.64
C ILE A 135 -8.64 -9.87 1.66
N ASN A 136 -8.96 -10.72 0.68
CA ASN A 136 -8.42 -12.07 0.58
C ASN A 136 -6.89 -12.06 0.45
N HIS A 137 -6.32 -11.15 -0.34
CA HIS A 137 -4.86 -11.05 -0.47
C HIS A 137 -4.19 -10.58 0.83
N LEU A 138 -4.78 -9.59 1.51
CA LEU A 138 -4.26 -9.04 2.78
C LEU A 138 -4.41 -9.99 3.98
N THR A 139 -5.39 -10.89 3.94
CA THR A 139 -5.71 -11.81 5.05
C THR A 139 -5.18 -13.23 4.84
N LYS A 140 -4.55 -13.49 3.70
CA LYS A 140 -3.97 -14.78 3.36
C LYS A 140 -2.98 -15.25 4.43
N THR A 141 -3.22 -16.43 5.00
CA THR A 141 -2.42 -16.99 6.11
C THR A 141 -1.24 -17.85 5.62
N ASP A 142 -1.31 -18.37 4.40
CA ASP A 142 -0.29 -19.18 3.73
C ASP A 142 0.60 -18.33 2.78
N PHE A 143 0.85 -17.07 3.15
CA PHE A 143 1.65 -16.15 2.33
C PHE A 143 3.14 -16.54 2.34
N ASN A 144 3.66 -17.08 1.22
CA ASN A 144 5.04 -17.56 1.12
C ASN A 144 5.77 -16.96 -0.11
N PRO A 145 6.24 -15.70 -0.04
CA PRO A 145 6.95 -15.06 -1.15
C PRO A 145 8.32 -15.70 -1.34
N LYS A 146 8.79 -15.72 -2.59
CA LYS A 146 10.13 -16.22 -2.92
C LYS A 146 11.18 -15.19 -2.54
N THR A 147 12.39 -15.66 -2.23
CA THR A 147 13.54 -14.75 -2.10
C THR A 147 13.83 -14.13 -3.47
N ILE A 148 13.84 -12.80 -3.52
CA ILE A 148 14.21 -12.05 -4.72
C ILE A 148 15.74 -12.06 -4.84
N PRO A 149 16.32 -12.56 -5.94
CA PRO A 149 17.76 -12.55 -6.12
C PRO A 149 18.34 -11.14 -6.00
N PHE A 150 19.52 -11.04 -5.39
CA PHE A 150 20.29 -9.79 -5.26
C PHE A 150 19.67 -8.69 -4.38
N TRP A 151 18.53 -8.92 -3.74
CA TRP A 151 17.93 -8.01 -2.75
C TRP A 151 18.49 -8.30 -1.35
N ASP A 152 19.81 -8.37 -1.27
CA ASP A 152 20.60 -8.61 -0.08
C ASP A 152 21.33 -7.32 0.35
N ASN A 153 22.06 -7.37 1.45
CA ASN A 153 22.87 -6.26 1.95
C ASN A 153 24.22 -6.10 1.22
N GLN A 154 24.47 -6.85 0.14
CA GLN A 154 25.74 -6.85 -0.58
C GLN A 154 25.72 -5.98 -1.84
N VAL A 155 24.61 -5.28 -2.12
CA VAL A 155 24.44 -4.44 -3.32
C VAL A 155 25.55 -3.41 -3.44
N SER A 156 25.84 -2.63 -2.38
CA SER A 156 26.88 -1.59 -2.41
C SER A 156 28.27 -2.16 -2.69
N LYS A 157 28.57 -3.33 -2.11
CA LYS A 157 29.84 -4.03 -2.36
C LYS A 157 29.96 -4.45 -3.82
N ARG A 158 28.92 -5.08 -4.38
CA ARG A 158 28.88 -5.51 -5.79
C ARG A 158 29.00 -4.33 -6.76
N ILE A 159 28.46 -3.16 -6.43
CA ILE A 159 28.64 -1.95 -7.23
C ILE A 159 30.09 -1.47 -7.17
N LEU A 160 30.68 -1.39 -5.96
CA LEU A 160 32.07 -0.94 -5.80
C LEU A 160 33.06 -1.86 -6.52
N ASP A 161 32.82 -3.17 -6.52
CA ASP A 161 33.67 -4.16 -7.21
C ASP A 161 33.63 -4.01 -8.76
N LEU A 162 32.70 -3.24 -9.32
CA LEU A 162 32.53 -3.00 -10.77
C LEU A 162 32.98 -1.60 -11.24
N LEU A 163 33.26 -0.67 -10.30
CA LEU A 163 33.75 0.68 -10.58
C LEU A 163 35.28 0.71 -10.63
#